data_AF-A0A350DDY0-F1
#
_entry.id   AF-A0A350DDY0-F1
#
_cell.length_a   1.000
_cell.length_b   1.000
_cell.length_c   1.000
_cell.angle_alpha   90.00
_cell.angle_beta   90.00
_cell.angle_gamma   90.00
#
_symmetry.space_group_name_H-M   'P 1'
#
loop_
_entity.id
_entity.type
_entity.pdbx_description
1 polymer ?
#
loop_
_entity_poly.entity_id
_entity_poly.type
_entity_poly.pdbx_seq_one_letter_code
_entity_poly.pdbx_strand_id
1 'polypeptide(L)' 'RARQLARGSRDALLPWENDKPTVMALREIAAGLVDHTVLDEPVEAPVRARPAMTPSAQIDD' A
#
# COMPACT_ATOMS: atom_id res chain seq x y z
N ARG A 1 -0.32 -1.28 -11.12
CA ARG A 1 -1.05 -2.16 -10.17
C ARG A 1 -0.22 -3.26 -9.49
N ALA A 2 0.28 -4.30 -10.18
CA ALA A 2 0.97 -5.44 -9.52
C ALA A 2 2.10 -5.04 -8.54
N ARG A 3 2.88 -4.00 -8.88
CA ARG A 3 3.90 -3.43 -7.97
C ARG A 3 3.30 -2.80 -6.71
N GLN A 4 2.12 -2.18 -6.80
CA GLN A 4 1.44 -1.60 -5.64
C GLN A 4 1.03 -2.69 -4.65
N LEU A 5 0.52 -3.83 -5.16
CA LEU A 5 0.21 -5.03 -4.38
C LEU A 5 1.48 -5.63 -3.77
N ALA A 6 2.53 -5.82 -4.56
CA ALA A 6 3.78 -6.41 -4.10
C ALA A 6 4.49 -5.58 -3.01
N ARG A 7 4.32 -4.26 -3.03
CA ARG A 7 4.86 -3.33 -2.02
C ARG A 7 3.96 -3.21 -0.79
N GLY A 8 2.75 -3.78 -0.81
CA GLY A 8 1.74 -3.57 0.24
C GLY A 8 1.25 -2.12 0.33
N SER A 9 1.42 -1.33 -0.74
CA SER A 9 0.95 0.07 -0.77
C SER A 9 -0.56 0.18 -0.98
N ARG A 10 -1.18 -0.89 -1.46
CA ARG A 10 -2.63 -0.99 -1.69
C ARG A 10 -3.06 -2.43 -1.50
N ASP A 11 -4.26 -2.62 -0.96
CA ASP A 11 -4.86 -3.92 -0.78
C ASP A 11 -5.47 -4.46 -2.08
N ALA A 12 -5.61 -5.78 -2.16
CA ALA A 12 -6.29 -6.45 -3.26
C ALA A 12 -7.81 -6.28 -3.14
N LEU A 13 -8.47 -6.08 -4.29
CA LEU A 13 -9.93 -5.98 -4.38
C LEU A 13 -10.60 -7.35 -4.54
N LEU A 14 -9.79 -8.40 -4.70
CA LEU A 14 -10.23 -9.79 -4.81
C LEU A 14 -9.53 -10.66 -3.76
N PRO A 15 -10.16 -11.76 -3.31
CA PRO A 15 -9.52 -12.73 -2.43
C PRO A 15 -8.30 -13.39 -3.06
N TRP A 16 -7.24 -13.55 -2.26
CA TRP A 16 -6.02 -14.27 -2.66
C TRP A 16 -6.27 -15.77 -2.78
N GLU A 17 -5.87 -16.34 -3.91
CA GLU A 17 -5.94 -17.80 -4.17
C GLU A 17 -4.53 -18.36 -4.39
N ASN A 18 -3.60 -18.04 -3.48
CA ASN A 18 -2.15 -18.26 -3.65
C ASN A 18 -1.57 -17.58 -4.91
N ASP A 19 -2.19 -16.48 -5.33
CA ASP A 19 -1.76 -15.71 -6.48
C ASP A 19 -0.42 -15.03 -6.25
N LYS A 20 0.38 -14.91 -7.31
CA LYS A 20 1.44 -13.90 -7.36
C LYS A 20 0.80 -12.51 -7.56
N PRO A 21 1.44 -11.40 -7.12
CA PRO A 21 0.88 -10.06 -7.31
C PRO A 21 0.52 -9.71 -8.76
N THR A 22 1.26 -10.24 -9.73
CA THR A 22 0.94 -10.08 -11.15
C THR A 22 -0.36 -10.80 -11.54
N VAL A 23 -0.57 -12.01 -11.04
CA VAL A 23 -1.79 -12.79 -11.32
C VAL A 23 -2.99 -12.13 -10.67
N MET A 24 -2.88 -11.69 -9.42
CA MET A 24 -3.93 -10.93 -8.71
C MET A 24 -4.33 -9.67 -9.49
N ALA A 25 -3.35 -8.87 -9.95
CA ALA A 25 -3.64 -7.68 -10.73
C ALA A 25 -4.35 -7.98 -12.06
N LEU A 26 -4.01 -9.09 -12.73
CA LEU A 26 -4.71 -9.53 -13.94
C LEU A 26 -6.14 -9.98 -13.64
N ARG A 27 -6.38 -10.67 -12.52
CA ARG A 27 -7.72 -11.04 -12.07
C ARG A 27 -8.58 -9.81 -11.77
N GLU A 28 -8.02 -8.81 -11.10
CA GLU A 28 -8.70 -7.52 -10.84
C GLU A 28 -9.10 -6.82 -12.14
N ILE A 29 -8.21 -6.82 -13.16
CA ILE A 29 -8.50 -6.26 -14.49
C ILE A 29 -9.58 -7.06 -15.21
N ALA A 30 -9.50 -8.39 -15.19
CA ALA A 30 -10.51 -9.26 -15.80
C ALA A 30 -11.90 -9.12 -15.15
N ALA A 31 -11.94 -8.82 -13.85
CA ALA A 31 -13.17 -8.53 -13.12
C ALA A 31 -13.69 -7.09 -13.33
N GLY A 32 -12.97 -6.24 -14.06
CA GLY A 32 -13.32 -4.84 -14.29
C GLY A 32 -13.22 -3.95 -13.05
N LEU A 33 -12.51 -4.41 -12.01
CA LEU A 33 -12.33 -3.68 -10.75
C LEU A 33 -11.16 -2.70 -10.81
N VAL A 34 -10.23 -2.92 -11.74
CA VAL A 34 -9.04 -2.09 -11.95
C VAL A 34 -8.81 -1.91 -13.44
N ASP A 35 -8.45 -0.69 -13.83
CA ASP A 35 -8.01 -0.37 -15.18
C ASP A 35 -6.72 0.46 -15.14
N HIS A 36 -6.44 1.23 -16.20
CA HIS A 36 -5.25 2.04 -16.30
C HIS A 36 -5.26 3.28 -15.39
N THR A 37 -6.42 3.78 -14.94
CA THR A 37 -6.51 5.02 -14.17
C THR A 37 -5.84 4.88 -12.80
N VAL A 38 -5.70 3.65 -12.30
CA VAL A 38 -4.97 3.32 -11.06
C VAL A 38 -3.49 3.74 -11.08
N LEU A 39 -2.95 4.06 -12.26
CA LEU A 39 -1.58 4.53 -12.43
C LEU A 39 -1.45 6.05 -12.21
N ASP A 40 -2.54 6.79 -12.44
CA ASP A 40 -2.59 8.25 -12.27
C ASP A 40 -2.92 8.64 -10.83
N GLU A 41 -3.48 7.70 -10.06
CA GLU A 41 -3.76 7.93 -8.66
C GLU A 41 -2.46 8.10 -7.84
N PRO A 42 -2.37 9.14 -6.99
CA PRO A 42 -1.22 9.31 -6.12
C PRO A 42 -1.04 8.05 -5.26
N VAL A 43 0.19 7.52 -5.28
CA VAL A 43 0.57 6.42 -4.40
C VAL A 43 0.62 7.00 -3.00
N GLU A 44 -0.38 6.72 -2.19
CA GLU A 44 -0.39 7.07 -0.78
C GLU A 44 0.77 6.34 -0.11
N ALA A 45 1.90 7.02 0.00
CA ALA A 45 3.03 6.51 0.75
C ALA A 45 2.57 6.47 2.20
N PRO A 46 2.68 5.32 2.91
CA PRO A 46 2.40 5.30 4.33
C PRO A 46 3.30 6.36 4.96
N VAL A 47 2.70 7.40 5.53
CA VAL A 47 3.42 8.45 6.22
C VAL A 47 4.07 7.74 7.40
N ARG A 48 5.35 7.38 7.27
CA ARG A 48 6.15 6.96 8.41
C ARG A 48 6.28 8.20 9.27
N ALA A 49 5.32 8.39 10.17
CA ALA A 49 5.41 9.39 11.21
C ALA A 49 6.75 9.14 11.91
N ARG A 50 7.68 10.09 11.78
CA ARG A 50 8.86 10.08 12.62
C ARG A 50 8.33 10.07 14.06
N PRO A 51 8.73 9.10 14.91
CA PRO A 51 8.34 9.17 16.31
C PRO A 51 8.83 10.53 16.82
N ALA A 52 7.90 11.32 17.37
CA ALA A 52 8.23 12.58 18.00
C ALA A 52 9.23 12.25 19.11
N MET A 53 10.47 12.72 18.97
CA MET A 53 11.48 12.61 20.01
C MET A 53 10.94 13.43 21.18
N THR A 54 10.40 12.77 22.20
CA THR A 54 10.03 13.42 23.46
C THR A 54 11.31 14.05 24.01
N PRO A 55 11.39 15.38 24.18
CA PRO A 55 12.51 15.95 24.89
C PRO A 55 12.46 15.38 26.30
N SER A 56 13.52 14.68 26.70
CA SER A 56 13.66 14.09 28.02
C SER A 56 13.22 15.08 29.08
N ALA A 57 12.30 14.62 29.93
CA ALA A 57 11.87 15.36 31.10
C ALA A 57 13.08 15.78 31.92
N GLN A 58 12.96 16.99 32.43
CA GLN A 58 13.89 17.72 33.27
C GLN A 58 14.68 16.84 34.23
N ILE A 59 16.00 17.02 34.22
CA ILE A 59 16.86 16.72 35.36
C ILE A 59 16.58 17.85 36.37
N ASP A 60 15.81 17.55 37.40
CA ASP A 60 15.71 18.38 38.60
C ASP A 60 16.70 17.86 39.66
N ASP A 61 17.53 18.79 40.16
CA ASP A 61 18.47 18.78 41.30
C ASP A 61 19.72 17.86 41.26
#